data_AF-A0A6H9Z5X9-F1
#
_entry.id   AF-A0A6H9Z5X9-F1
#
_cell.length_a   1.000
_cell.length_b   1.000
_cell.length_c   1.000
_cell.angle_alpha   90.00
_cell.angle_beta   90.00
_cell.angle_gamma   90.00
#
_symmetry.space_group_name_H-M   'P 1'
#
loop_
_entity.id
_entity.type
_entity.pdbx_description
1 polymer ?
#
loop_
_entity_poly.entity_id
_entity_poly.type
_entity_poly.pdbx_seq_one_letter_code
_entity_poly.pdbx_strand_id
1 'polypeptide(L)'
;METILLGLLERMDAENLAYVCETLVWNVEDNGAEIMAVCRSWLTGSDPALIEAALTVNDGLLFRTRDEMSSAFTRLAERHPQFAPRTTEILRNWDDHTKPKAVQDVLQGTWPLETAARIYGITEDQLRTWINETR
;
A
#
# COMPACT_ATOMS: atom_id res chain seq x y z
N MET A 1 -11.54 -12.31 -11.60
CA MET A 1 -10.66 -12.37 -10.42
C MET A 1 -11.40 -12.54 -9.10
N GLU A 2 -12.37 -11.67 -8.76
CA GLU A 2 -13.00 -11.64 -7.42
C GLU A 2 -13.58 -12.99 -6.94
N THR A 3 -14.35 -13.70 -7.77
CA THR A 3 -14.91 -15.03 -7.42
C THR A 3 -13.83 -16.04 -7.02
N ILE A 4 -12.64 -15.96 -7.63
CA ILE A 4 -11.52 -16.86 -7.32
C ILE A 4 -10.96 -16.50 -5.93
N LEU A 5 -10.71 -15.22 -5.67
CA LEU A 5 -10.15 -14.79 -4.39
C LEU A 5 -11.12 -15.05 -3.22
N LEU A 6 -12.42 -14.88 -3.44
CA LEU A 6 -13.45 -15.29 -2.46
C LEU A 6 -13.40 -16.80 -2.18
N GLY A 7 -13.34 -17.62 -3.24
CA GLY A 7 -13.22 -19.07 -3.09
C GLY A 7 -11.92 -19.50 -2.37
N LEU A 8 -10.82 -18.76 -2.55
CA LEU A 8 -9.59 -18.99 -1.80
C LEU A 8 -9.77 -18.63 -0.32
N LEU A 9 -10.33 -17.45 -0.02
CA LEU A 9 -10.56 -16.98 1.35
C LEU A 9 -11.53 -17.87 2.14
N GLU A 10 -12.46 -18.57 1.48
CA GLU A 10 -13.30 -19.59 2.12
C GLU A 10 -12.51 -20.81 2.63
N ARG A 11 -11.29 -21.03 2.12
CA ARG A 11 -10.48 -22.24 2.33
C ARG A 11 -9.17 -21.99 3.06
N MET A 12 -8.77 -20.72 3.19
CA MET A 12 -7.52 -20.32 3.85
C MET A 12 -7.68 -18.98 4.56
N ASP A 13 -6.79 -18.71 5.50
CA ASP A 13 -6.73 -17.41 6.18
C ASP A 13 -6.13 -16.30 5.29
N ALA A 14 -6.16 -15.07 5.81
CA ALA A 14 -5.67 -13.88 5.12
C ALA A 14 -4.17 -13.96 4.80
N GLU A 15 -3.36 -14.58 5.65
CA GLU A 15 -1.91 -14.71 5.45
C GLU A 15 -1.61 -15.65 4.28
N ASN A 16 -2.24 -16.81 4.23
CA ASN A 16 -2.10 -17.75 3.12
C ASN A 16 -2.65 -17.17 1.81
N LEU A 17 -3.76 -16.42 1.88
CA LEU A 17 -4.29 -15.72 0.71
C LEU A 17 -3.29 -14.68 0.20
N ALA A 18 -2.69 -13.88 1.09
CA ALA A 18 -1.68 -12.89 0.73
C ALA A 18 -0.47 -13.53 0.05
N TYR A 19 0.05 -14.63 0.60
CA TYR A 19 1.15 -15.38 0.00
C TYR A 19 0.82 -15.88 -1.42
N VAL A 20 -0.39 -16.41 -1.62
CA VAL A 20 -0.85 -16.83 -2.96
C VAL A 20 -0.96 -15.63 -3.89
N CYS A 21 -1.54 -14.52 -3.43
CA CYS A 21 -1.69 -13.30 -4.24
C CYS A 21 -0.33 -12.72 -4.65
N GLU A 22 0.64 -12.64 -3.73
CA GLU A 22 2.00 -12.20 -4.01
C GLU A 22 2.69 -13.10 -5.03
N THR A 23 2.49 -14.40 -4.94
CA THR A 23 2.99 -15.36 -5.93
C THR A 23 2.34 -15.10 -7.29
N LEU A 24 1.02 -14.91 -7.33
CA LEU A 24 0.28 -14.69 -8.57
C LEU A 24 0.67 -13.39 -9.25
N VAL A 25 0.90 -12.30 -8.51
CA VAL A 25 1.31 -10.99 -9.04
C VAL A 25 2.49 -11.09 -10.02
N TRP A 26 3.44 -11.99 -9.77
CA TRP A 26 4.61 -12.19 -10.64
C TRP A 26 4.39 -13.19 -11.80
N ASN A 27 3.29 -13.93 -11.78
CA ASN A 27 3.01 -15.02 -12.73
C ASN A 27 1.85 -14.73 -13.68
N VAL A 28 1.13 -13.63 -13.49
CA VAL A 28 0.03 -13.21 -14.36
C VAL A 28 0.46 -12.09 -15.31
N GLU A 29 -0.14 -12.04 -16.50
CA GLU A 29 0.24 -11.10 -17.57
C GLU A 29 0.06 -9.62 -17.21
N ASP A 30 -0.87 -9.31 -16.30
CA ASP A 30 -1.20 -7.94 -15.88
C ASP A 30 -0.39 -7.46 -14.67
N ASN A 31 0.62 -8.22 -14.23
CA ASN A 31 1.38 -7.97 -13.01
C ASN A 31 0.49 -7.81 -11.76
N GLY A 32 -0.61 -8.55 -11.69
CA GLY A 32 -1.53 -8.56 -10.55
C GLY A 32 -2.42 -7.33 -10.46
N ALA A 33 -2.55 -6.53 -11.51
CA ALA A 33 -3.39 -5.34 -11.51
C ALA A 33 -4.86 -5.64 -11.14
N GLU A 34 -5.41 -6.75 -11.62
CA GLU A 34 -6.75 -7.23 -11.26
C GLU A 34 -6.86 -7.65 -9.79
N ILE A 35 -5.84 -8.31 -9.24
CA ILE A 35 -5.80 -8.69 -7.82
C ILE A 35 -5.84 -7.43 -6.95
N MET A 36 -4.98 -6.45 -7.26
CA MET A 36 -4.95 -5.18 -6.55
C MET A 36 -6.26 -4.41 -6.68
N ALA A 37 -6.95 -4.51 -7.82
CA ALA A 37 -8.26 -3.89 -8.01
C ALA A 37 -9.33 -4.50 -7.10
N VAL A 38 -9.34 -5.84 -6.95
CA VAL A 38 -10.25 -6.53 -6.02
C VAL A 38 -9.92 -6.18 -4.57
N CYS A 39 -8.65 -6.21 -4.16
CA CYS A 39 -8.30 -5.83 -2.78
C CYS A 39 -8.71 -4.39 -2.47
N ARG A 40 -8.54 -3.45 -3.42
CA ARG A 40 -9.03 -2.07 -3.25
C ARG A 40 -10.55 -1.98 -3.13
N SER A 41 -11.32 -2.80 -3.87
CA SER A 41 -12.79 -2.80 -3.73
C SER A 41 -13.21 -3.31 -2.36
N TRP A 42 -12.53 -4.33 -1.82
CA TRP A 42 -12.78 -4.86 -0.48
C TRP A 42 -12.57 -3.82 0.62
N LEU A 43 -11.56 -2.95 0.52
CA LEU A 43 -11.36 -1.82 1.46
C LEU A 43 -12.54 -0.81 1.49
N THR A 44 -13.36 -0.79 0.44
CA THR A 44 -14.56 0.08 0.39
C THR A 44 -15.81 -0.59 0.94
N GLY A 45 -15.77 -1.90 1.15
CA GLY A 45 -16.90 -2.71 1.60
C GLY A 45 -17.16 -2.61 3.12
N SER A 46 -18.07 -3.48 3.57
CA SER A 46 -18.50 -3.57 4.97
C SER A 46 -18.05 -4.85 5.68
N ASP A 47 -17.52 -5.84 4.96
CA ASP A 47 -17.11 -7.13 5.52
C ASP A 47 -15.70 -7.04 6.12
N PRO A 48 -15.54 -7.16 7.45
CA PRO A 48 -14.24 -7.09 8.10
C PRO A 48 -13.26 -8.17 7.63
N ALA A 49 -13.73 -9.36 7.23
CA ALA A 49 -12.85 -10.44 6.77
C ALA A 49 -12.22 -10.09 5.41
N LEU A 50 -12.99 -9.49 4.51
CA LEU A 50 -12.49 -9.01 3.22
C LEU A 50 -11.54 -7.82 3.37
N ILE A 51 -11.83 -6.93 4.33
CA ILE A 51 -10.96 -5.79 4.64
C ILE A 51 -9.63 -6.29 5.20
N GLU A 52 -9.66 -7.20 6.17
CA GLU A 52 -8.45 -7.79 6.74
C GLU A 52 -7.61 -8.47 5.66
N ALA A 53 -8.23 -9.33 4.84
CA ALA A 53 -7.57 -9.96 3.71
C ALA A 53 -6.88 -8.94 2.79
N ALA A 54 -7.58 -7.86 2.42
CA ALA A 54 -7.02 -6.81 1.58
C ALA A 54 -5.84 -6.06 2.23
N LEU A 55 -5.87 -5.83 3.55
CA LEU A 55 -4.77 -5.20 4.29
C LEU A 55 -3.58 -6.13 4.50
N THR A 56 -3.74 -7.44 4.31
CA THR A 56 -2.64 -8.42 4.34
C THR A 56 -1.98 -8.57 2.98
N VAL A 57 -2.73 -8.53 1.88
CA VAL A 57 -2.15 -8.66 0.53
C VAL A 57 -1.15 -7.54 0.25
N ASN A 58 0.07 -7.91 -0.16
CA ASN A 58 1.14 -6.97 -0.52
C ASN A 58 1.47 -5.99 0.63
N ASP A 59 1.40 -6.46 1.87
CA ASP A 59 1.54 -5.65 3.09
C ASP A 59 0.62 -4.43 3.13
N GLY A 60 -0.52 -4.48 2.44
CA GLY A 60 -1.48 -3.38 2.32
C GLY A 60 -1.05 -2.26 1.35
N LEU A 61 0.05 -2.43 0.61
CA LEU A 61 0.56 -1.47 -0.38
C LEU A 61 -0.23 -1.56 -1.70
N LEU A 62 -1.50 -1.21 -1.67
CA LEU A 62 -2.43 -1.39 -2.79
C LEU A 62 -2.56 -0.17 -3.73
N PHE A 63 -1.87 0.93 -3.40
CA PHE A 63 -1.99 2.23 -4.07
C PHE A 63 -0.65 2.68 -4.66
N ARG A 64 -0.69 3.58 -5.66
CA ARG A 64 0.51 4.01 -6.37
C ARG A 64 1.28 5.10 -5.63
N THR A 65 0.56 5.94 -4.88
CA THR A 65 1.13 7.04 -4.13
C THR A 65 0.82 6.92 -2.65
N ARG A 66 1.67 7.53 -1.83
CA ARG A 66 1.43 7.65 -0.40
C ARG A 66 0.11 8.37 -0.15
N ASP A 67 -0.19 9.44 -0.87
CA ASP A 67 -1.40 10.24 -0.65
C ASP A 67 -2.69 9.49 -0.98
N GLU A 68 -2.69 8.67 -2.04
CA GLU A 68 -3.80 7.77 -2.35
C GLU A 68 -4.05 6.78 -1.21
N MET A 69 -2.98 6.16 -0.72
CA MET A 69 -3.03 5.22 0.39
C MET A 69 -3.54 5.87 1.68
N SER A 70 -2.96 7.02 2.06
CA SER A 70 -3.36 7.77 3.25
C SER A 70 -4.83 8.17 3.17
N SER A 71 -5.28 8.68 2.01
CA SER A 71 -6.68 9.08 1.81
C SER A 71 -7.64 7.89 1.90
N ALA A 72 -7.27 6.75 1.32
CA ALA A 72 -8.08 5.54 1.37
C ALA A 72 -8.19 4.98 2.80
N PHE A 73 -7.07 4.97 3.52
CA PHE A 73 -6.99 4.47 4.89
C PHE A 73 -7.68 5.37 5.90
N THR A 74 -7.61 6.69 5.76
CA THR A 74 -8.43 7.62 6.56
C THR A 74 -9.91 7.30 6.43
N ARG A 75 -10.41 7.17 5.19
CA ARG A 75 -11.82 6.81 4.95
C ARG A 75 -12.18 5.42 5.47
N LEU A 76 -11.25 4.47 5.41
CA LEU A 76 -11.45 3.14 5.97
C LEU A 76 -11.59 3.20 7.49
N ALA A 77 -10.66 3.88 8.18
CA ALA A 77 -10.65 4.03 9.63
C ALA A 77 -11.88 4.80 10.15
N GLU A 78 -12.38 5.78 9.40
CA GLU A 78 -13.63 6.47 9.72
C GLU A 78 -14.85 5.53 9.70
N ARG A 79 -14.91 4.62 8.73
CA ARG A 79 -16.02 3.64 8.60
C ARG A 79 -15.85 2.44 9.54
N HIS A 80 -14.62 2.02 9.76
CA HIS A 80 -14.24 0.81 10.48
C HIS A 80 -13.07 1.11 11.44
N PRO A 81 -13.35 1.74 12.59
CA PRO A 81 -12.31 2.22 13.50
C PRO A 81 -11.34 1.15 14.01
N GLN A 82 -11.75 -0.12 14.02
CA GLN A 82 -10.89 -1.24 14.40
C GLN A 82 -9.66 -1.42 13.50
N PHE A 83 -9.70 -0.95 12.25
CA PHE A 83 -8.55 -1.04 11.33
C PHE A 83 -7.60 0.16 11.42
N ALA A 84 -7.94 1.20 12.18
CA ALA A 84 -7.10 2.41 12.30
C ALA A 84 -5.66 2.13 12.76
N PRO A 85 -5.40 1.25 13.75
CA PRO A 85 -4.04 0.90 14.14
C PRO A 85 -3.27 0.24 12.99
N ARG A 86 -3.92 -0.69 12.27
CA ARG A 86 -3.31 -1.44 11.17
C ARG A 86 -2.96 -0.54 9.99
N THR A 87 -3.87 0.34 9.59
CA THR A 87 -3.61 1.29 8.50
C THR A 87 -2.51 2.29 8.84
N THR A 88 -2.41 2.70 10.11
CA THR A 88 -1.35 3.59 10.60
C THR A 88 0.00 2.88 10.55
N GLU A 89 0.06 1.61 10.95
CA GLU A 89 1.25 0.78 10.86
C GLU A 89 1.74 0.63 9.42
N ILE A 90 0.84 0.34 8.47
CA ILE A 90 1.19 0.21 7.05
C ILE A 90 1.80 1.51 6.50
N LEU A 91 1.19 2.67 6.80
CA LEU A 91 1.71 3.97 6.37
C LEU A 91 3.10 4.25 6.96
N ARG A 92 3.29 3.97 8.26
CA ARG A 92 4.58 4.13 8.92
C ARG A 92 5.64 3.22 8.29
N ASN A 93 5.32 1.96 8.07
CA ASN A 93 6.24 1.01 7.45
C ASN A 93 6.63 1.48 6.05
N TRP A 94 5.67 1.99 5.27
CA TRP A 94 5.97 2.56 3.96
C TRP A 94 6.92 3.76 4.05
N ASP A 95 6.67 4.68 4.99
CA ASP A 95 7.53 5.86 5.23
C ASP A 95 8.94 5.43 5.65
N ASP A 96 9.08 4.47 6.56
CA ASP A 96 10.36 3.95 7.06
C ASP A 96 11.23 3.32 5.96
N HIS A 97 10.60 2.64 4.99
CA HIS A 97 11.32 2.04 3.86
C HIS A 97 11.66 3.05 2.76
N THR A 98 10.79 4.06 2.56
CA THR A 98 10.87 4.96 1.41
C THR A 98 11.69 6.21 1.70
N LYS A 99 11.49 6.83 2.88
CA LYS A 99 12.12 8.08 3.28
C LYS A 99 13.65 8.04 3.18
N PRO A 100 14.37 7.04 3.73
CA PRO A 100 15.83 7.03 3.69
C PRO A 100 16.36 7.04 2.25
N LYS A 101 15.75 6.24 1.36
CA LYS A 101 16.15 6.12 -0.04
C LYS A 101 15.86 7.42 -0.81
N ALA A 102 14.66 7.96 -0.65
CA ALA A 102 14.25 9.19 -1.34
C ALA A 102 15.12 10.39 -0.95
N VAL A 103 15.43 10.54 0.35
CA VAL A 103 16.31 11.61 0.83
C VAL A 103 17.73 11.41 0.32
N GLN A 104 18.27 10.19 0.39
CA GLN A 104 19.62 9.88 -0.08
C GLN A 104 19.78 10.19 -1.58
N ASP A 105 18.84 9.78 -2.42
CA ASP A 105 18.88 9.99 -3.87
C ASP A 105 18.95 11.48 -4.24
N VAL A 106 18.26 12.35 -3.51
CA VAL A 106 18.32 13.80 -3.72
C VAL A 106 19.65 14.37 -3.20
N LEU A 107 20.08 13.98 -2.00
CA LEU A 107 21.32 14.50 -1.40
C LEU A 107 22.58 14.08 -2.18
N GLN A 108 22.57 12.91 -2.80
CA GLN A 108 23.67 12.41 -3.64
C GLN A 108 23.59 12.92 -5.09
N GLY A 109 22.52 13.63 -5.45
CA GLY A 109 22.31 14.13 -6.81
C GLY A 109 21.96 13.05 -7.83
N THR A 110 21.51 11.86 -7.38
CA THR A 110 20.99 10.80 -8.26
C THR A 110 19.81 11.31 -9.07
N TRP A 111 18.90 12.04 -8.40
CA TRP A 111 17.72 12.63 -9.02
C TRP A 111 17.48 14.06 -8.53
N PRO A 112 16.99 14.96 -9.39
CA PRO A 112 16.39 16.22 -8.95
C PRO A 112 15.20 15.96 -8.01
N LEU A 113 14.93 16.89 -7.09
CA LEU A 113 13.85 16.79 -6.09
C LEU A 113 12.50 16.37 -6.70
N GLU A 114 12.06 17.05 -7.76
CA GLU A 114 10.80 16.76 -8.46
C GLU A 114 10.77 15.31 -9.00
N THR A 115 11.88 14.87 -9.58
CA THR A 115 11.98 13.51 -10.14
C THR A 115 11.97 12.45 -9.05
N ALA A 116 12.69 12.67 -7.96
CA ALA A 116 12.66 11.78 -6.79
C ALA A 116 11.24 11.71 -6.20
N ALA A 117 10.59 12.86 -5.98
CA ALA A 117 9.22 12.90 -5.46
C ALA A 117 8.26 12.06 -6.31
N ARG A 118 8.33 12.19 -7.65
CA ARG A 118 7.54 11.39 -8.59
C ARG A 118 7.87 9.90 -8.55
N ILE A 119 9.16 9.53 -8.52
CA ILE A 119 9.61 8.12 -8.47
C ILE A 119 9.12 7.43 -7.20
N TYR A 120 9.20 8.13 -6.06
CA TYR A 120 8.82 7.59 -4.76
C TYR A 120 7.34 7.81 -4.42
N GLY A 121 6.54 8.38 -5.33
CA GLY A 121 5.09 8.52 -5.14
C GLY A 121 4.69 9.45 -3.98
N ILE A 122 5.45 10.53 -3.79
CA ILE A 122 5.24 11.58 -2.76
C ILE A 122 5.23 12.97 -3.39
N THR A 123 4.78 13.96 -2.63
CA THR A 123 4.87 15.37 -3.05
C THR A 123 6.28 15.93 -2.84
N GLU A 124 6.63 16.97 -3.60
CA GLU A 124 7.89 17.71 -3.37
C GLU A 124 7.96 18.28 -1.96
N ASP A 125 6.84 18.80 -1.43
CA ASP A 125 6.79 19.39 -0.09
C ASP A 125 7.06 18.34 1.00
N GLN A 126 6.52 17.13 0.84
CA GLN A 126 6.82 16.01 1.73
C GLN A 126 8.31 15.65 1.68
N LEU A 127 8.90 15.57 0.48
CA LEU A 127 10.31 15.26 0.33
C LEU A 127 11.23 16.37 0.88
N ARG A 128 10.88 17.65 0.68
CA ARG A 128 11.58 18.80 1.29
C ARG A 128 11.55 18.71 2.80
N THR A 129 10.39 18.36 3.38
CA THR A 129 10.24 18.17 4.83
C THR A 129 11.20 17.08 5.33
N TRP A 130 11.21 15.92 4.68
CA TRP A 130 12.11 14.82 5.04
C TRP A 130 13.59 15.18 4.94
N ILE A 131 13.99 15.93 3.91
CA ILE A 131 15.37 16.40 3.75
C ILE A 131 15.76 17.35 4.90
N ASN A 132 14.85 18.25 5.29
CA ASN A 132 15.10 19.21 6.36
C ASN A 132 15.20 18.55 7.73
N GLU A 133 14.45 17.47 7.98
CA GLU A 133 14.53 16.68 9.22
C GLU A 133 15.86 15.90 9.37
N THR A 134 16.59 15.70 8.27
CA THR A 134 17.84 14.91 8.24
C THR A 134 19.08 15.81 8.40
N ARG A 135 18.90 17.13 8.45
CA ARG A 135 19.98 18.13 8.61
C ARG A 135 20.06 18.63 10.05
#